data_AF-U5MRL8-F1
#
_entry.id   AF-U5MRL8-F1
#
_cell.length_a   1.000
_cell.length_b   1.000
_cell.length_c   1.000
_cell.angle_alpha   90.00
_cell.angle_beta   90.00
_cell.angle_gamma   90.00
#
_symmetry.space_group_name_H-M   'P 1'
#
loop_
_entity.id
_entity.type
_entity.pdbx_description
1 polymer ?
#
loop_
_entity_poly.entity_id
_entity_poly.type
_entity_poly.pdbx_seq_one_letter_code
_entity_poly.pdbx_strand_id
1 'polypeptide(L)'
;MLEELRKNKGFSQQTLGERIGRSKSFMSRLENNKSKQVTVETIVRLAEELEMDIIELFLIFVNFYIERRKEELENEQDLKNKTD
;
A
#
# COMPACT_ATOMS: atom_id res chain seq x y z
N MET A 1 3.36 -7.11 -6.00
CA MET A 1 2.60 -6.16 -6.82
C MET A 1 3.24 -4.77 -6.93
N LEU A 2 3.10 -3.83 -5.97
CA LEU A 2 3.61 -2.46 -6.18
C LEU A 2 5.12 -2.43 -6.45
N GLU A 3 5.86 -3.33 -5.81
CA GLU A 3 7.28 -3.57 -6.08
C GLU A 3 7.54 -3.99 -7.54
N GLU A 4 6.72 -4.86 -8.11
CA GLU A 4 6.86 -5.36 -9.49
C GLU A 4 6.56 -4.25 -10.49
N LEU A 5 5.48 -3.49 -10.27
CA LEU A 5 5.12 -2.33 -11.08
C LEU A 5 6.25 -1.30 -11.11
N ARG A 6 6.81 -0.99 -9.93
CA ARG A 6 7.97 -0.11 -9.81
C ARG A 6 9.19 -0.66 -10.57
N LYS A 7 9.48 -1.95 -10.42
CA LYS A 7 10.61 -2.60 -11.11
C LYS A 7 10.43 -2.61 -12.63
N ASN A 8 9.22 -2.79 -13.13
CA ASN A 8 8.91 -2.72 -14.56
C ASN A 8 9.16 -1.32 -15.16
N LYS A 9 9.00 -0.27 -14.35
CA LYS A 9 9.40 1.11 -14.69
C LYS A 9 10.89 1.40 -14.51
N GLY A 10 11.68 0.42 -14.03
CA GLY A 10 13.11 0.59 -13.77
C GLY A 10 13.43 1.49 -12.57
N PHE A 11 12.45 1.77 -11.72
CA PHE A 11 12.65 2.66 -10.58
C PHE A 11 13.17 1.90 -9.35
N SER A 12 14.07 2.54 -8.59
CA SER A 12 14.35 2.12 -7.21
C SER A 12 13.25 2.61 -6.25
N GLN A 13 13.13 2.03 -5.06
CA GLN A 13 12.21 2.55 -4.02
C GLN A 13 12.49 4.01 -3.68
N GLN A 14 13.76 4.43 -3.71
CA GLN A 14 14.14 5.82 -3.49
C GLN A 14 13.64 6.71 -4.62
N THR A 15 13.91 6.32 -5.87
CA THR A 15 13.52 7.06 -7.07
C THR A 15 12.00 7.27 -7.15
N LEU A 16 11.21 6.21 -6.96
CA LEU A 16 9.75 6.34 -6.98
C LEU A 16 9.26 7.17 -5.80
N GLY A 17 9.84 6.97 -4.61
CA GLY A 17 9.54 7.78 -3.43
C GLY A 17 9.72 9.26 -3.70
N GLU A 18 10.89 9.68 -4.18
CA GLU A 18 11.19 11.07 -4.51
C GLU A 18 10.21 11.65 -5.54
N ARG A 19 9.90 10.89 -6.61
CA ARG A 19 8.94 11.29 -7.65
C ARG A 19 7.54 11.56 -7.10
N ILE A 20 7.05 10.74 -6.17
CA ILE A 20 5.74 10.96 -5.53
C ILE A 20 5.79 11.87 -4.30
N GLY A 21 6.96 12.45 -3.97
CA GLY A 21 7.14 13.31 -2.80
C GLY A 21 7.11 12.57 -1.45
N ARG A 22 7.63 11.35 -1.40
CA ARG A 22 7.69 10.48 -0.22
C ARG A 22 9.10 9.91 -0.01
N SER A 23 9.36 9.37 1.19
CA SER A 23 10.67 8.77 1.49
C SER A 23 10.80 7.35 0.93
N LYS A 24 12.04 6.87 0.75
CA LYS A 24 12.33 5.44 0.52
C LYS A 24 11.69 4.54 1.59
N SER A 25 11.72 4.96 2.85
CA SER A 25 11.13 4.20 3.98
C SER A 25 9.61 4.11 3.88
N PHE A 26 8.94 5.14 3.36
CA PHE A 26 7.52 5.09 3.04
C PHE A 26 7.26 4.05 1.95
N MET A 27 8.03 4.06 0.85
CA MET A 27 7.88 3.07 -0.22
C MET A 27 8.10 1.63 0.26
N SER A 28 9.12 1.41 1.08
CA SER A 28 9.36 0.09 1.68
C SER A 28 8.17 -0.38 2.52
N ARG A 29 7.60 0.47 3.39
CA ARG A 29 6.40 0.10 4.17
C ARG A 29 5.19 -0.15 3.27
N LEU A 30 5.03 0.65 2.22
CA LEU A 30 3.93 0.53 1.27
C LEU A 30 3.98 -0.80 0.52
N GLU A 31 5.15 -1.18 -0.02
CA GLU A 31 5.36 -2.45 -0.74
C GLU A 31 5.21 -3.68 0.15
N ASN A 32 5.37 -3.53 1.48
CA ASN A 32 5.22 -4.60 2.46
C ASN A 32 3.85 -4.59 3.18
N ASN A 33 2.86 -3.85 2.67
CA ASN A 33 1.52 -3.70 3.31
C ASN A 33 1.54 -3.18 4.77
N LYS A 34 2.64 -2.53 5.17
CA LYS A 34 2.81 -1.96 6.52
C LYS A 34 2.36 -0.50 6.63
N SER A 35 1.96 0.11 5.51
CA SER A 35 1.41 1.46 5.51
C SER A 35 -0.04 1.43 5.99
N LYS A 36 -0.28 1.99 7.18
CA LYS A 36 -1.62 2.04 7.78
C LYS A 36 -2.60 2.90 7.00
N GLN A 37 -2.11 3.99 6.43
CA GLN A 37 -2.93 4.97 5.71
C GLN A 37 -2.22 5.36 4.42
N VAL A 38 -2.91 5.20 3.30
CA VAL A 38 -2.48 5.67 1.98
C VAL A 38 -3.50 6.71 1.56
N THR A 39 -3.04 7.94 1.37
CA THR A 39 -3.89 9.07 0.97
C THR A 39 -4.25 8.97 -0.51
N VAL A 40 -5.40 9.51 -0.93
CA VAL A 40 -5.79 9.62 -2.34
C VAL A 40 -4.71 10.31 -3.18
N GLU A 41 -4.10 11.38 -2.67
CA GLU A 41 -3.00 12.08 -3.35
C GLU A 41 -1.82 11.14 -3.69
N THR A 42 -1.43 10.27 -2.75
CA THR A 42 -0.39 9.26 -3.00
C THR A 42 -0.82 8.28 -4.11
N ILE A 43 -2.08 7.87 -4.14
CA ILE A 43 -2.61 6.96 -5.18
C ILE A 43 -2.58 7.64 -6.55
N VAL A 44 -3.01 8.91 -6.63
CA VAL A 44 -2.95 9.71 -7.87
C VAL A 44 -1.51 9.79 -8.39
N ARG A 45 -0.56 10.20 -7.54
CA ARG A 45 0.85 10.32 -7.93
C ARG A 45 1.48 8.99 -8.33
N LEU A 46 1.10 7.90 -7.66
CA LEU A 46 1.56 6.56 -8.04
C LEU A 46 0.98 6.13 -9.40
N ALA A 47 -0.30 6.42 -9.67
CA ALA A 47 -0.93 6.09 -10.95
C ALA A 47 -0.23 6.84 -12.10
N GLU A 48 0.08 8.12 -11.91
CA GLU A 48 0.84 8.93 -12.88
C GLU A 48 2.24 8.37 -13.13
N GLU A 49 3.03 8.13 -12.08
CA GLU A 49 4.42 7.67 -12.21
C GLU A 49 4.54 6.22 -12.69
N LEU A 50 3.56 5.37 -12.37
CA LEU A 50 3.53 3.97 -12.80
C LEU A 50 2.77 3.78 -14.12
N GLU A 51 2.20 4.84 -14.68
CA GLU A 51 1.33 4.82 -15.87
C GLU A 51 0.22 3.75 -15.75
N MET A 52 -0.46 3.74 -14.61
CA MET A 52 -1.58 2.85 -14.32
C MET A 52 -2.89 3.59 -14.30
N ASP A 53 -3.98 2.89 -14.62
CA ASP A 53 -5.31 3.42 -14.37
C ASP A 53 -5.52 3.64 -12.87
N ILE A 54 -6.03 4.82 -12.52
CA ILE A 54 -6.20 5.21 -11.13
C ILE A 54 -7.26 4.36 -10.41
N ILE A 55 -8.30 3.91 -11.12
CA ILE A 55 -9.36 3.09 -10.54
C ILE A 55 -8.82 1.70 -10.24
N GLU A 56 -8.04 1.11 -11.15
CA GLU A 56 -7.34 -0.16 -10.90
C GLU A 56 -6.43 -0.07 -9.67
N LEU A 57 -5.58 0.96 -9.61
CA LEU A 57 -4.67 1.15 -8.48
C LEU A 57 -5.43 1.39 -7.17
N PHE A 58 -6.52 2.17 -7.21
CA PHE A 58 -7.38 2.41 -6.06
C PHE A 58 -8.02 1.13 -5.53
N LEU A 59 -8.59 0.30 -6.42
CA LEU A 59 -9.20 -0.99 -6.05
C LEU A 59 -8.20 -1.91 -5.35
N ILE A 60 -6.95 -1.91 -5.80
CA ILE A 60 -5.89 -2.67 -5.13
C ILE A 60 -5.69 -2.20 -3.68
N PHE A 61 -5.55 -0.89 -3.46
CA PHE A 61 -5.37 -0.34 -2.11
C PHE A 61 -6.59 -0.61 -1.21
N VAL A 62 -7.80 -0.52 -1.76
CA VAL A 62 -9.05 -0.85 -1.06
C VAL A 62 -9.08 -2.32 -0.65
N ASN A 63 -8.71 -3.23 -1.54
CA ASN A 63 -8.68 -4.66 -1.23
C ASN A 63 -7.68 -4.95 -0.11
N PHE A 64 -6.46 -4.39 -0.16
CA PHE A 64 -5.50 -4.54 0.93
C PHE A 64 -5.98 -3.98 2.26
N TYR A 65 -6.69 -2.85 2.23
CA TYR A 65 -7.29 -2.28 3.44
C TYR A 65 -8.35 -3.21 4.03
N ILE A 66 -9.24 -3.76 3.19
CA ILE A 66 -10.32 -4.67 3.62
C ILE A 66 -9.72 -5.95 4.21
N GLU A 67 -8.76 -6.58 3.54
CA GLU A 67 -8.14 -7.82 4.03
C GLU A 67 -7.45 -7.62 5.37
N ARG A 68 -6.64 -6.56 5.51
CA ARG A 68 -6.02 -6.24 6.80
C ARG A 68 -7.06 -6.01 7.90
N ARG A 69 -8.17 -5.33 7.55
CA ARG A 69 -9.21 -5.04 8.54
C ARG A 69 -9.93 -6.32 9.01
N LYS A 70 -10.11 -7.30 8.13
CA LYS A 70 -10.63 -8.63 8.50
C LYS A 70 -9.68 -9.32 9.48
N GLU A 71 -8.38 -9.37 9.17
CA GLU A 71 -7.36 -9.96 10.04
C GLU A 71 -7.32 -9.30 11.43
N GLU A 72 -7.41 -7.97 11.49
CA GLU A 72 -7.47 -7.24 12.77
C GLU A 72 -8.69 -7.66 13.61
N LEU A 73 -9.87 -7.78 13.00
CA LEU A 73 -11.10 -8.17 13.69
C LEU A 73 -11.06 -9.63 14.18
N GLU A 74 -10.50 -10.54 13.39
CA GLU A 74 -10.31 -11.94 13.78
C GLU A 74 -9.37 -12.06 14.99
N ASN A 75 -8.23 -11.35 14.95
CA ASN A 75 -7.27 -11.33 16.06
C ASN A 75 -7.87 -10.74 17.35
N GLU A 76 -8.70 -9.69 17.24
CA GLU A 76 -9.40 -9.11 18.38
C GLU A 76 -10.42 -10.09 19.00
N GLN A 77 -11.08 -10.92 18.19
CA GLN A 77 -12.01 -11.96 18.66
C GLN A 77 -11.26 -13.08 19.39
N ASP A 78 -10.15 -13.55 18.82
CA ASP A 78 -9.32 -14.60 19.42
C ASP A 78 -8.74 -14.18 20.79
N LEU A 79 -8.37 -12.91 20.95
CA LEU A 79 -7.90 -12.38 22.22
C LEU A 79 -9.02 -12.35 23.27
N LYS A 80 -10.24 -11.94 22.90
CA LYS A 80 -11.40 -11.96 23.81
C LYS A 80 -11.71 -13.38 24.27
N ASN A 81 -11.77 -14.34 23.34
CA ASN A 81 -12.07 -15.74 23.62
C ASN A 81 -11.02 -16.46 24.49
N LYS A 82 -9.79 -15.95 24.58
CA LYS A 82 -8.72 -16.50 25.44
C LYS A 82 -8.72 -15.94 26.87
N THR A 83 -9.48 -14.88 27.12
CA THR A 83 -9.49 -14.17 28.41
C THR A 83 -10.74 -14.49 29.24
N ASP A 84 -11.71 -15.19 28.64
CA ASP A 84 -12.92 -15.76 29.27
C ASP A 84 -12.74 -17.26 29.55
#